data_AF-A0A351UQG8-F1
#
_entry.id   AF-A0A351UQG8-F1
#
_cell.length_a   1.000
_cell.length_b   1.000
_cell.length_c   1.000
_cell.angle_alpha   90.00
_cell.angle_beta   90.00
_cell.angle_gamma   90.00
#
_symmetry.space_group_name_H-M   'P 1'
#
loop_
_entity.id
_entity.type
_entity.pdbx_description
1 polymer ?
#
loop_
_entity_poly.entity_id
_entity_poly.type
_entity_poly.pdbx_seq_one_letter_code
_entity_poly.pdbx_strand_id
1 'polypeptide(L)'
;MKRTQLAAAALLLAFTCPLAGAEDARRRYQLIDAEGRPEGKPALDLSGTRIVFYGEPGGAFSIQALGDLSKDDTAKTALLARGFFITPAGSLAAAAAWNKDSPYEYFVMYSVQDWPELALTAEPRIFFYDDETPVCDLKGWSGAQSAAGFGGCLEKAGLLSAPARVESALALLRLADAGGGWAEEEKRLAHSGFRTLLKEGAFAAAKLVAYDDRALKNAYSLAANYSFYTPEQDSLAAQSEILAELGNRGLANENRAQYLHKGLLDARLFEKASALKELYPAFKLQQVPPITGSLKTKPGELAVYSVKDGGAALEIVKIKKSGARIVVAARPGCHFADMALAAIEKDPELAPVFEKYSLPLVSKMDLPSLGSWNKAHRLQYRVTVSAGDWPGVDFSFSPTFYFIRDGRILHTARGWSDEDSFRGIYKGLARLFPKMKLRGRPGKKELKSGKPETRRRLQRPVLGSYLRGLTGAQFSRFCSSLRFKRGVLTGAYMGDIKEVFGEKRAEELYGFFAGKPAAGAPQAAGGVTLGELWKGLEPEQLNRTCATIEFNGGEFGGLNFGDLTDVFGEKAVEETFSFFSPPGTDGAKP
;
A
#
# COMPACT_ATOMS: atom_id res chain seq x y z
N MET A 1 -5.00 3.72 -16.31
CA MET A 1 -6.47 3.56 -16.47
C MET A 1 -7.08 4.18 -15.25
N LYS A 2 -7.86 5.23 -15.47
CA LYS A 2 -8.28 6.22 -14.48
C LYS A 2 -9.47 5.68 -13.70
N ARG A 3 -9.34 5.70 -12.37
CA ARG A 3 -10.39 5.85 -11.34
C ARG A 3 -11.82 5.49 -11.80
N THR A 4 -12.13 4.20 -11.82
CA THR A 4 -13.50 3.65 -11.98
C THR A 4 -13.95 2.79 -10.79
N GLN A 5 -13.10 2.62 -9.75
CA GLN A 5 -13.38 1.69 -8.65
C GLN A 5 -14.07 2.30 -7.43
N LEU A 6 -14.15 3.64 -7.31
CA LEU A 6 -14.80 4.27 -6.15
C LEU A 6 -16.29 4.52 -6.33
N ALA A 7 -16.79 4.65 -7.56
CA ALA A 7 -18.23 4.64 -7.83
C ALA A 7 -18.89 3.32 -7.38
N ALA A 8 -18.15 2.21 -7.36
CA ALA A 8 -18.64 0.92 -6.88
C ALA A 8 -18.75 0.85 -5.35
N ALA A 9 -17.95 1.63 -4.59
CA ALA A 9 -18.01 1.63 -3.13
C ALA A 9 -19.25 2.35 -2.58
N ALA A 10 -19.82 3.30 -3.35
CA ALA A 10 -21.11 3.92 -3.03
C ALA A 10 -22.32 3.00 -3.33
N LEU A 11 -22.11 1.86 -3.99
CA LEU A 11 -23.19 0.98 -4.49
C LEU A 11 -23.57 -0.16 -3.54
N LEU A 12 -22.85 -0.37 -2.43
CA LEU A 12 -22.95 -1.60 -1.61
C LEU A 12 -23.65 -1.46 -0.25
N LEU A 13 -24.38 -0.38 0.01
CA LEU A 13 -25.17 -0.21 1.25
C LEU A 13 -26.70 -0.14 1.05
N ALA A 14 -27.21 -0.62 -0.08
CA ALA A 14 -28.64 -0.52 -0.38
C ALA A 14 -29.30 -1.87 -0.66
N PHE A 15 -29.34 -2.79 0.32
CA PHE A 15 -30.32 -3.89 0.29
C PHE A 15 -30.74 -4.34 1.69
N THR A 16 -31.79 -3.70 2.22
CA THR A 16 -32.96 -4.41 2.77
C THR A 16 -34.16 -3.48 2.65
N CYS A 17 -35.22 -3.93 1.98
CA CYS A 17 -36.51 -3.25 1.89
C CYS A 17 -37.54 -4.14 2.62
N PRO A 18 -38.52 -3.55 3.32
CA PRO A 18 -39.81 -3.47 2.66
C PRO A 18 -40.58 -2.15 2.87
N LEU A 19 -41.28 -1.77 1.79
CA LEU A 19 -42.57 -1.07 1.70
C LEU A 19 -42.69 0.39 2.16
N ALA A 20 -42.77 1.25 1.13
CA ALA A 20 -43.62 2.45 0.99
C ALA A 20 -44.02 3.22 2.25
N GLY A 21 -43.43 4.42 2.43
CA GLY A 21 -43.99 5.43 3.33
C GLY A 21 -43.01 6.39 3.99
N ALA A 22 -41.94 6.83 3.32
CA ALA A 22 -41.21 8.07 3.65
C ALA A 22 -40.32 8.42 2.45
N GLU A 23 -40.26 9.70 2.08
CA GLU A 23 -39.41 10.21 1.01
C GLU A 23 -37.93 9.83 1.25
N ASP A 24 -37.37 9.04 0.34
CA ASP A 24 -35.93 8.76 0.28
C ASP A 24 -35.18 10.07 -0.02
N ALA A 25 -34.54 10.66 0.99
CA ALA A 25 -33.73 11.87 0.90
C ALA A 25 -32.38 11.70 0.15
N ARG A 26 -32.23 10.59 -0.59
CA ARG A 26 -31.04 10.30 -1.39
C ARG A 26 -31.06 11.08 -2.71
N ARG A 27 -30.12 12.01 -2.87
CA ARG A 27 -30.00 12.80 -4.11
C ARG A 27 -29.48 11.96 -5.26
N ARG A 28 -30.29 11.77 -6.30
CA ARG A 28 -29.91 10.98 -7.47
C ARG A 28 -29.06 11.78 -8.45
N TYR A 29 -28.23 11.05 -9.18
CA TYR A 29 -27.30 11.67 -10.10
C TYR A 29 -26.84 10.73 -11.22
N GLN A 30 -26.28 11.25 -12.30
CA GLN A 30 -25.78 10.46 -13.43
C GLN A 30 -24.27 10.63 -13.58
N LEU A 31 -23.52 9.54 -13.44
CA LEU A 31 -22.08 9.51 -13.67
C LEU A 31 -21.78 9.64 -15.17
N ILE A 32 -20.66 10.25 -15.49
CA ILE A 32 -20.14 10.33 -16.86
C ILE A 32 -18.77 9.64 -16.89
N ASP A 33 -18.60 8.69 -17.79
CA ASP A 33 -17.31 8.00 -17.99
C ASP A 33 -16.27 8.91 -18.65
N ALA A 34 -15.04 8.40 -18.81
CA ALA A 34 -13.94 9.16 -19.42
C ALA A 34 -14.16 9.50 -20.91
N GLU A 35 -15.15 8.88 -21.55
CA GLU A 35 -15.54 9.11 -22.94
C GLU A 35 -16.80 9.98 -23.07
N GLY A 36 -17.35 10.49 -21.95
CA GLY A 36 -18.53 11.34 -21.97
C GLY A 36 -19.85 10.58 -22.01
N ARG A 37 -19.87 9.27 -21.78
CA ARG A 37 -21.08 8.46 -21.79
C ARG A 37 -21.67 8.35 -20.38
N PRO A 38 -23.00 8.46 -20.23
CA PRO A 38 -23.65 8.32 -18.94
C PRO A 38 -23.62 6.87 -18.43
N GLU A 39 -23.20 6.67 -17.18
CA GLU A 39 -23.20 5.38 -16.47
C GLU A 39 -24.18 5.41 -15.29
N GLY A 40 -25.34 4.76 -15.45
CA GLY A 40 -26.31 4.55 -14.37
C GLY A 40 -26.90 5.82 -13.72
N LYS A 41 -27.76 5.63 -12.71
CA LYS A 41 -28.25 6.70 -11.82
C LYS A 41 -28.06 6.34 -10.35
N PRO A 42 -26.82 6.27 -9.83
CA PRO A 42 -26.62 5.98 -8.41
C PRO A 42 -27.22 7.08 -7.51
N ALA A 43 -27.55 6.71 -6.27
CA ALA A 43 -27.82 7.65 -5.20
C ALA A 43 -26.49 8.24 -4.71
N LEU A 44 -26.38 9.56 -4.60
CA LEU A 44 -25.22 10.20 -3.99
C LEU A 44 -25.34 10.05 -2.49
N ASP A 45 -24.40 9.33 -1.90
CA ASP A 45 -24.31 9.20 -0.45
C ASP A 45 -23.75 10.49 0.16
N LEU A 46 -24.68 11.37 0.52
CA LEU A 46 -24.42 12.59 1.26
C LEU A 46 -24.36 12.36 2.78
N SER A 47 -24.29 11.11 3.24
CA SER A 47 -24.04 10.83 4.65
C SER A 47 -22.66 11.31 5.08
N GLY A 48 -22.62 11.89 6.26
CA GLY A 48 -21.51 12.64 6.80
C GLY A 48 -21.22 13.94 6.03
N THR A 49 -20.12 14.58 6.40
CA THR A 49 -19.80 15.88 5.82
C THR A 49 -19.26 15.75 4.39
N ARG A 50 -19.86 16.49 3.43
CA ARG A 50 -19.51 16.49 2.00
C ARG A 50 -19.31 17.90 1.46
N ILE A 51 -18.49 18.03 0.41
CA ILE A 51 -18.29 19.30 -0.30
C ILE A 51 -18.76 19.12 -1.75
N VAL A 52 -19.76 19.88 -2.17
CA VAL A 52 -20.33 19.78 -3.51
C VAL A 52 -20.04 21.05 -4.29
N PHE A 53 -19.35 20.90 -5.41
CA PHE A 53 -19.01 21.96 -6.35
C PHE A 53 -20.04 21.99 -7.46
N TYR A 54 -20.63 23.15 -7.71
CA TYR A 54 -21.53 23.37 -8.83
C TYR A 54 -20.96 24.42 -9.78
N GLY A 55 -20.87 24.12 -11.06
CA GLY A 55 -20.45 25.08 -12.09
C GLY A 55 -20.11 24.42 -13.44
N GLU A 56 -19.78 25.23 -14.44
CA GLU A 56 -19.34 24.70 -15.73
C GLU A 56 -17.96 24.00 -15.63
N PRO A 57 -17.79 22.79 -16.17
CA PRO A 57 -16.54 22.04 -16.12
C PRO A 57 -15.46 22.74 -16.95
N GLY A 58 -14.27 22.91 -16.37
CA GLY A 58 -13.11 23.42 -17.12
C GLY A 58 -13.16 24.90 -17.50
N GLY A 59 -14.14 25.67 -17.01
CA GLY A 59 -14.09 27.13 -17.12
C GLY A 59 -12.83 27.66 -16.43
N ALA A 60 -12.11 28.61 -17.06
CA ALA A 60 -10.83 29.15 -16.57
C ALA A 60 -10.88 29.57 -15.09
N PHE A 61 -12.06 30.03 -14.66
CA PHE A 61 -12.41 30.37 -13.27
C PHE A 61 -12.30 29.19 -12.30
N SER A 62 -12.94 28.06 -12.61
CA SER A 62 -12.93 26.85 -11.77
C SER A 62 -11.53 26.26 -11.66
N ILE A 63 -10.71 26.36 -12.73
CA ILE A 63 -9.31 25.93 -12.71
C ILE A 63 -8.49 26.76 -11.74
N GLN A 64 -8.60 28.08 -11.85
CA GLN A 64 -7.83 29.00 -11.04
C GLN A 64 -8.21 28.90 -9.56
N ALA A 65 -9.50 28.82 -9.25
CA ALA A 65 -9.98 28.72 -7.88
C ALA A 65 -9.60 27.38 -7.22
N LEU A 66 -9.68 26.25 -7.94
CA LEU A 66 -9.13 24.97 -7.44
C LEU A 66 -7.62 25.02 -7.29
N GLY A 67 -6.92 25.69 -8.20
CA GLY A 67 -5.48 25.95 -8.09
C GLY A 67 -5.13 26.73 -6.83
N ASP A 68 -5.89 27.77 -6.51
CA ASP A 68 -5.69 28.58 -5.30
C ASP A 68 -6.03 27.82 -4.02
N LEU A 69 -7.14 27.07 -3.98
CA LEU A 69 -7.49 26.21 -2.84
C LEU A 69 -6.46 25.08 -2.64
N SER A 70 -5.87 24.57 -3.72
CA SER A 70 -4.87 23.50 -3.65
C SER A 70 -3.52 23.94 -3.06
N LYS A 71 -3.32 25.23 -2.79
CA LYS A 71 -2.13 25.75 -2.11
C LYS A 71 -2.14 25.46 -0.60
N ASP A 72 -3.31 25.28 -0.01
CA ASP A 72 -3.45 24.89 1.40
C ASP A 72 -3.67 23.38 1.51
N ASP A 73 -2.78 22.69 2.24
CA ASP A 73 -2.83 21.23 2.39
C ASP A 73 -4.13 20.78 3.08
N THR A 74 -4.72 21.60 3.97
CA THR A 74 -5.97 21.26 4.68
C THR A 74 -7.16 21.31 3.73
N ALA A 75 -7.32 22.41 3.00
CA ALA A 75 -8.34 22.58 1.99
C ALA A 75 -8.19 21.52 0.89
N LYS A 76 -6.97 21.30 0.39
CA LYS A 76 -6.68 20.26 -0.61
C LYS A 76 -7.06 18.86 -0.11
N THR A 77 -6.75 18.54 1.15
CA THR A 77 -7.12 17.25 1.76
C THR A 77 -8.63 17.08 1.83
N ALA A 78 -9.36 18.10 2.31
CA ALA A 78 -10.82 18.07 2.39
C ALA A 78 -11.45 17.93 0.99
N LEU A 79 -10.94 18.66 0.00
CA LEU A 79 -11.36 18.58 -1.40
C LEU A 79 -11.19 17.19 -1.99
N LEU A 80 -10.02 16.58 -1.83
CA LEU A 80 -9.73 15.27 -2.40
C LEU A 80 -10.47 14.14 -1.68
N ALA A 81 -10.73 14.28 -0.37
CA ALA A 81 -11.38 13.25 0.43
C ALA A 81 -12.93 13.32 0.38
N ARG A 82 -13.51 14.51 0.16
CA ARG A 82 -14.95 14.76 0.35
C ARG A 82 -15.62 15.57 -0.77
N GLY A 83 -14.85 15.97 -1.79
CA GLY A 83 -15.32 16.80 -2.88
C GLY A 83 -16.05 16.03 -3.97
N PHE A 84 -17.22 16.53 -4.37
CA PHE A 84 -18.03 16.06 -5.50
C PHE A 84 -18.26 17.20 -6.46
N PHE A 85 -18.10 16.96 -7.76
CA PHE A 85 -18.27 18.00 -8.79
C PHE A 85 -19.56 17.74 -9.57
N ILE A 86 -20.41 18.75 -9.68
CA ILE A 86 -21.72 18.66 -10.32
C ILE A 86 -21.79 19.72 -11.42
N THR A 87 -22.26 19.31 -12.60
CA THR A 87 -22.35 20.17 -13.79
C THR A 87 -23.74 20.13 -14.41
N PRO A 88 -24.19 21.21 -15.07
CA PRO A 88 -25.33 21.15 -15.98
C PRO A 88 -25.14 20.14 -17.11
N ALA A 89 -26.26 19.60 -17.62
CA ALA A 89 -26.33 18.57 -18.66
C ALA A 89 -25.63 18.92 -19.99
N GLY A 90 -25.50 20.20 -20.32
CA GLY A 90 -24.95 20.68 -21.59
C GLY A 90 -23.42 20.56 -21.73
N SER A 91 -22.70 20.21 -20.66
CA SER A 91 -21.23 20.33 -20.59
C SER A 91 -20.46 19.00 -20.60
N LEU A 92 -21.07 17.92 -21.11
CA LEU A 92 -20.55 16.55 -21.12
C LEU A 92 -19.10 16.41 -21.66
N ALA A 93 -18.79 17.03 -22.80
CA ALA A 93 -17.47 16.94 -23.39
C ALA A 93 -16.38 17.64 -22.56
N ALA A 94 -16.72 18.78 -21.95
CA ALA A 94 -15.81 19.52 -21.06
C ALA A 94 -15.59 18.77 -19.74
N ALA A 95 -16.64 18.17 -19.19
CA ALA A 95 -16.58 17.29 -18.02
C ALA A 95 -15.68 16.07 -18.25
N ALA A 96 -15.85 15.38 -19.38
CA ALA A 96 -15.03 14.21 -19.74
C ALA A 96 -13.54 14.59 -19.93
N ALA A 97 -13.26 15.72 -20.59
CA ALA A 97 -11.90 16.23 -20.75
C ALA A 97 -11.24 16.57 -19.40
N TRP A 98 -11.98 17.18 -18.47
CA TRP A 98 -11.47 17.48 -17.13
C TRP A 98 -11.27 16.23 -16.27
N ASN A 99 -12.23 15.29 -16.29
CA ASN A 99 -12.12 14.01 -15.60
C ASN A 99 -10.86 13.23 -16.03
N LYS A 100 -10.42 13.44 -17.27
CA LYS A 100 -9.15 12.90 -17.75
C LYS A 100 -8.00 13.47 -16.90
N ASP A 101 -7.87 14.77 -16.75
CA ASP A 101 -6.63 15.38 -16.26
C ASP A 101 -6.66 15.85 -14.80
N SER A 102 -7.79 15.67 -14.11
CA SER A 102 -8.02 16.17 -12.76
C SER A 102 -7.83 15.13 -11.63
N PRO A 103 -7.35 15.56 -10.45
CA PRO A 103 -7.33 14.74 -9.24
C PRO A 103 -8.71 14.59 -8.57
N TYR A 104 -9.74 15.28 -9.03
CA TYR A 104 -11.04 15.26 -8.38
C TYR A 104 -11.97 14.19 -8.96
N GLU A 105 -12.85 13.62 -8.14
CA GLU A 105 -13.84 12.65 -8.59
C GLU A 105 -14.99 13.32 -9.35
N TYR A 106 -15.30 12.71 -10.51
CA TYR A 106 -16.48 12.80 -11.36
C TYR A 106 -17.29 14.09 -11.35
N PHE A 107 -17.43 14.69 -12.53
CA PHE A 107 -18.61 15.50 -12.84
C PHE A 107 -19.85 14.64 -12.95
N VAL A 108 -20.87 15.13 -12.28
CA VAL A 108 -22.15 14.48 -12.15
C VAL A 108 -23.22 15.35 -12.80
N MET A 109 -24.01 14.77 -13.70
CA MET A 109 -25.23 15.41 -14.17
C MET A 109 -26.31 15.24 -13.11
N TYR A 110 -26.92 16.34 -12.71
CA TYR A 110 -28.01 16.34 -11.75
C TYR A 110 -29.36 16.55 -12.44
N SER A 111 -30.41 15.97 -11.87
CA SER A 111 -31.77 16.39 -12.17
C SER A 111 -32.11 17.58 -11.30
N VAL A 112 -32.70 18.62 -11.91
CA VAL A 112 -33.25 19.79 -11.20
C VAL A 112 -34.25 19.38 -10.10
N GLN A 113 -34.90 18.22 -10.26
CA GLN A 113 -35.81 17.64 -9.26
C GLN A 113 -35.08 17.07 -8.03
N ASP A 114 -33.87 16.55 -8.21
CA ASP A 114 -33.08 15.95 -7.12
C ASP A 114 -32.15 16.98 -6.43
N TRP A 115 -32.02 18.20 -7.00
CA TRP A 115 -31.20 19.31 -6.48
C TRP A 115 -31.88 20.69 -6.68
N PRO A 116 -32.98 20.98 -5.97
CA PRO A 116 -33.78 22.18 -6.20
C PRO A 116 -33.03 23.50 -5.92
N GLU A 117 -32.01 23.49 -5.05
CA GLU A 117 -31.17 24.67 -4.79
C GLU A 117 -30.20 25.02 -5.93
N LEU A 118 -29.89 24.06 -6.79
CA LEU A 118 -29.04 24.26 -7.98
C LEU A 118 -29.85 24.80 -9.16
N ALA A 119 -31.16 24.54 -9.18
CA ALA A 119 -32.12 25.00 -10.19
C ALA A 119 -32.15 26.52 -10.38
N LEU A 120 -31.78 27.26 -9.34
CA LEU A 120 -32.04 28.69 -9.21
C LEU A 120 -30.84 29.57 -9.59
N THR A 121 -29.68 29.01 -9.94
CA THR A 121 -28.46 29.82 -10.14
C THR A 121 -27.67 29.48 -11.41
N ALA A 122 -27.30 30.53 -12.16
CA ALA A 122 -26.34 30.45 -13.27
C ALA A 122 -24.88 30.61 -12.80
N GLU A 123 -24.66 31.00 -11.54
CA GLU A 123 -23.33 31.23 -10.98
C GLU A 123 -22.74 29.98 -10.32
N PRO A 124 -21.40 29.77 -10.39
CA PRO A 124 -20.72 28.69 -9.68
C PRO A 124 -20.86 28.81 -8.15
N ARG A 125 -21.10 27.67 -7.48
CA ARG A 125 -21.32 27.59 -6.03
C ARG A 125 -20.58 26.40 -5.40
N ILE A 126 -20.29 26.50 -4.12
CA ILE A 126 -19.79 25.39 -3.30
C ILE A 126 -20.72 25.22 -2.10
N PHE A 127 -21.26 24.03 -1.95
CA PHE A 127 -22.10 23.65 -0.83
C PHE A 127 -21.33 22.72 0.09
N PHE A 128 -21.44 22.96 1.38
CA PHE A 128 -20.95 22.04 2.41
C PHE A 128 -22.16 21.40 3.04
N TYR A 129 -22.25 20.09 2.95
CA TYR A 129 -23.33 19.30 3.52
C TYR A 129 -22.88 18.64 4.80
N ASP A 130 -23.80 18.50 5.75
CA ASP A 130 -23.72 17.61 6.89
C ASP A 130 -25.00 16.77 6.92
N ASP A 131 -24.88 15.45 6.70
CA ASP A 131 -26.00 14.51 6.59
C ASP A 131 -27.16 15.08 5.76
N GLU A 132 -26.90 15.30 4.45
CA GLU A 132 -27.84 15.83 3.44
C GLU A 132 -28.30 17.29 3.61
N THR A 133 -27.93 17.96 4.71
CA THR A 133 -28.31 19.36 4.97
C THR A 133 -27.16 20.31 4.61
N PRO A 134 -27.39 21.33 3.75
CA PRO A 134 -26.36 22.32 3.45
C PRO A 134 -26.14 23.25 4.66
N VAL A 135 -24.95 23.17 5.26
CA VAL A 135 -24.52 23.98 6.42
C VAL A 135 -23.73 25.22 6.03
N CYS A 136 -23.17 25.24 4.81
CA CYS A 136 -22.49 26.41 4.26
C CYS A 136 -22.63 26.49 2.74
N ASP A 137 -22.61 27.71 2.24
CA ASP A 137 -22.87 28.03 0.84
C ASP A 137 -21.96 29.18 0.39
N LEU A 138 -21.04 28.89 -0.53
CA LEU A 138 -20.15 29.87 -1.11
C LEU A 138 -20.63 30.22 -2.51
N LYS A 139 -20.99 31.49 -2.70
CA LYS A 139 -21.42 32.05 -3.98
C LYS A 139 -20.25 32.76 -4.66
N GLY A 140 -20.19 32.69 -6.00
CA GLY A 140 -19.30 33.54 -6.79
C GLY A 140 -17.81 33.37 -6.44
N TRP A 141 -17.36 32.12 -6.27
CA TRP A 141 -16.05 31.80 -5.68
C TRP A 141 -14.84 32.11 -6.61
N SER A 142 -14.41 33.38 -6.73
CA SER A 142 -13.11 33.78 -7.34
C SER A 142 -12.13 34.45 -6.37
N GLY A 143 -10.83 34.18 -6.57
CA GLY A 143 -9.74 34.94 -5.96
C GLY A 143 -9.55 34.70 -4.45
N ALA A 144 -8.80 35.59 -3.79
CA ALA A 144 -8.38 35.41 -2.40
C ALA A 144 -9.53 35.38 -1.37
N GLN A 145 -10.65 36.06 -1.67
CA GLN A 145 -11.85 36.03 -0.83
C GLN A 145 -12.47 34.62 -0.77
N SER A 146 -12.33 33.84 -1.84
CA SER A 146 -12.83 32.47 -1.91
C SER A 146 -12.03 31.50 -1.05
N ALA A 147 -10.72 31.70 -0.89
CA ALA A 147 -9.92 30.87 0.01
C ALA A 147 -10.31 31.08 1.48
N ALA A 148 -10.51 32.34 1.89
CA ALA A 148 -10.98 32.67 3.23
C ALA A 148 -12.42 32.19 3.47
N GLY A 149 -13.32 32.38 2.50
CA GLY A 149 -14.68 31.85 2.55
C GLY A 149 -14.71 30.32 2.65
N PHE A 150 -13.86 29.64 1.88
CA PHE A 150 -13.72 28.18 1.94
C PHE A 150 -13.25 27.71 3.31
N GLY A 151 -12.24 28.36 3.89
CA GLY A 151 -11.81 28.10 5.27
C GLY A 151 -12.94 28.26 6.28
N GLY A 152 -13.71 29.35 6.19
CA GLY A 152 -14.86 29.58 7.06
C GLY A 152 -15.98 28.54 6.90
N CYS A 153 -16.20 28.02 5.69
CA CYS A 153 -17.16 26.93 5.48
C CYS A 153 -16.63 25.58 5.95
N LEU A 154 -15.34 25.29 5.83
CA LEU A 154 -14.72 24.10 6.43
C LEU A 154 -14.94 24.10 7.95
N GLU A 155 -14.78 25.26 8.59
CA GLU A 155 -15.01 25.41 10.03
C GLU A 155 -16.48 25.16 10.39
N LYS A 156 -17.42 25.84 9.71
CA LYS A 156 -18.87 25.66 9.95
C LYS A 156 -19.34 24.23 9.73
N ALA A 157 -18.76 23.54 8.76
CA ALA A 157 -19.05 22.14 8.47
C ALA A 157 -18.30 21.16 9.39
N GLY A 158 -17.52 21.65 10.38
CA GLY A 158 -16.79 20.80 11.32
C GLY A 158 -15.59 20.06 10.70
N LEU A 159 -15.21 20.37 9.46
CA LEU A 159 -14.12 19.71 8.73
C LEU A 159 -12.72 20.07 9.22
N LEU A 160 -12.61 21.13 10.04
CA LEU A 160 -11.37 21.50 10.72
C LEU A 160 -11.20 20.79 12.08
N SER A 161 -12.23 20.07 12.55
CA SER A 161 -12.09 19.24 13.75
C SER A 161 -11.03 18.16 13.55
N ALA A 162 -10.36 17.78 14.62
CA ALA A 162 -9.32 16.75 14.54
C ALA A 162 -9.86 15.39 14.07
N PRO A 163 -11.04 14.89 14.54
CA PRO A 163 -11.67 13.69 13.98
C PRO A 163 -11.93 13.77 12.48
N ALA A 164 -12.51 14.87 11.98
CA ALA A 164 -12.81 15.03 10.55
C ALA A 164 -11.55 15.06 9.68
N ARG A 165 -10.47 15.68 10.18
CA ARG A 165 -9.15 15.68 9.52
C ARG A 165 -8.52 14.29 9.50
N VAL A 166 -8.64 13.51 10.58
CA VAL A 166 -8.22 12.10 10.61
C VAL A 166 -8.96 11.28 9.57
N GLU A 167 -10.29 11.41 9.49
CA GLU A 167 -11.08 10.68 8.51
C GLU A 167 -10.70 11.04 7.06
N SER A 168 -10.48 12.32 6.80
CA SER A 168 -10.07 12.80 5.47
C SER A 168 -8.70 12.25 5.08
N ALA A 169 -7.73 12.25 6.00
CA ALA A 169 -6.41 11.66 5.77
C ALA A 169 -6.47 10.16 5.49
N LEU A 170 -7.32 9.40 6.21
CA LEU A 170 -7.53 7.98 5.92
C LEU A 170 -8.18 7.75 4.56
N ALA A 171 -9.12 8.60 4.14
CA ALA A 171 -9.71 8.51 2.81
C ALA A 171 -8.63 8.66 1.73
N LEU A 172 -7.71 9.61 1.88
CA LEU A 172 -6.58 9.76 0.95
C LEU A 172 -5.67 8.52 0.92
N LEU A 173 -5.38 7.88 2.05
CA LEU A 173 -4.58 6.65 2.06
C LEU A 173 -5.28 5.52 1.28
N ARG A 174 -6.61 5.38 1.43
CA ARG A 174 -7.39 4.41 0.66
C ARG A 174 -7.37 4.71 -0.84
N LEU A 175 -7.48 5.99 -1.23
CA LEU A 175 -7.35 6.42 -2.63
C LEU A 175 -5.96 6.07 -3.19
N ALA A 176 -4.92 6.27 -2.39
CA ALA A 176 -3.55 5.99 -2.81
C ALA A 176 -3.30 4.50 -3.02
N ASP A 177 -3.84 3.65 -2.13
CA ASP A 177 -3.71 2.20 -2.21
C ASP A 177 -4.50 1.61 -3.40
N ALA A 178 -5.53 2.31 -3.89
CA ALA A 178 -6.23 1.96 -5.12
C ALA A 178 -5.39 2.21 -6.41
N GLY A 179 -4.17 2.74 -6.30
CA GLY A 179 -3.21 2.81 -7.41
C GLY A 179 -3.50 3.90 -8.44
N GLY A 180 -4.11 5.01 -8.02
CA GLY A 180 -4.36 6.18 -8.87
C GLY A 180 -3.08 6.94 -9.24
N GLY A 181 -3.15 7.79 -10.28
CA GLY A 181 -2.03 8.64 -10.73
C GLY A 181 -1.55 9.69 -9.70
N TRP A 182 -2.24 9.80 -8.56
CA TRP A 182 -2.01 10.77 -7.49
C TRP A 182 -1.60 10.11 -6.17
N ALA A 183 -1.35 8.79 -6.14
CA ALA A 183 -1.10 8.04 -4.91
C ALA A 183 0.03 8.61 -4.03
N GLU A 184 1.10 9.12 -4.64
CA GLU A 184 2.20 9.74 -3.90
C GLU A 184 1.78 11.05 -3.22
N GLU A 185 0.94 11.86 -3.89
CA GLU A 185 0.44 13.13 -3.35
C GLU A 185 -0.62 12.89 -2.27
N GLU A 186 -1.50 11.91 -2.47
CA GLU A 186 -2.50 11.48 -1.50
C GLU A 186 -1.83 10.98 -0.20
N LYS A 187 -0.76 10.17 -0.31
CA LYS A 187 0.07 9.75 0.84
C LYS A 187 0.77 10.94 1.50
N ARG A 188 1.38 11.83 0.70
CA ARG A 188 2.04 13.04 1.21
C ARG A 188 1.08 13.88 2.04
N LEU A 189 -0.12 14.14 1.54
CA LEU A 189 -1.16 14.93 2.22
C LEU A 189 -1.64 14.26 3.51
N ALA A 190 -1.93 12.95 3.47
CA ALA A 190 -2.33 12.22 4.67
C ALA A 190 -1.26 12.26 5.77
N HIS A 191 0.01 12.04 5.40
CA HIS A 191 1.15 12.11 6.34
C HIS A 191 1.42 13.55 6.82
N SER A 192 1.25 14.55 5.95
CA SER A 192 1.34 15.97 6.32
C SER A 192 0.26 16.33 7.35
N GLY A 193 -0.99 15.96 7.09
CA GLY A 193 -2.12 16.18 8.00
C GLY A 193 -1.93 15.50 9.35
N PHE A 194 -1.44 14.26 9.37
CA PHE A 194 -1.10 13.57 10.62
C PHE A 194 -0.06 14.33 11.45
N ARG A 195 1.04 14.81 10.83
CA ARG A 195 2.07 15.60 11.53
C ARG A 195 1.53 16.91 12.09
N THR A 196 0.62 17.56 11.37
CA THR A 196 -0.04 18.78 11.84
C THR A 196 -0.89 18.48 13.08
N LEU A 197 -1.74 17.45 13.03
CA LEU A 197 -2.54 17.00 14.17
C LEU A 197 -1.68 16.62 15.39
N LEU A 198 -0.54 15.97 15.15
CA LEU A 198 0.43 15.65 16.19
C LEU A 198 0.97 16.91 16.88
N LYS A 199 1.39 17.92 16.10
CA LYS A 199 1.87 19.21 16.63
C LYS A 199 0.81 19.98 17.40
N GLU A 200 -0.45 19.90 16.98
CA GLU A 200 -1.60 20.51 17.67
C GLU A 200 -2.00 19.74 18.94
N GLY A 201 -1.33 18.63 19.25
CA GLY A 201 -1.65 17.78 20.40
C GLY A 201 -3.01 17.10 20.27
N ALA A 202 -3.51 16.86 19.05
CA ALA A 202 -4.81 16.24 18.80
C ALA A 202 -4.93 14.83 19.42
N PHE A 203 -3.80 14.15 19.59
CA PHE A 203 -3.72 12.80 20.14
C PHE A 203 -3.27 12.75 21.61
N ALA A 204 -3.28 13.87 22.32
CA ALA A 204 -3.05 13.88 23.76
C ALA A 204 -4.24 13.23 24.49
N ALA A 205 -3.98 12.46 25.56
CA ALA A 205 -5.00 11.75 26.33
C ALA A 205 -6.23 12.61 26.66
N ALA A 206 -6.02 13.84 27.12
CA ALA A 206 -7.10 14.77 27.48
C ALA A 206 -8.05 15.11 26.32
N LYS A 207 -7.59 15.07 25.06
CA LYS A 207 -8.43 15.32 23.88
C LYS A 207 -9.08 14.05 23.35
N LEU A 208 -8.42 12.90 23.49
CA LEU A 208 -8.92 11.61 23.01
C LEU A 208 -10.21 11.17 23.72
N VAL A 209 -10.42 11.56 24.97
CA VAL A 209 -11.68 11.30 25.70
C VAL A 209 -12.90 11.84 24.96
N ALA A 210 -12.76 12.95 24.22
CA ALA A 210 -13.85 13.55 23.45
C ALA A 210 -14.09 12.88 22.09
N TYR A 211 -13.22 11.97 21.65
CA TYR A 211 -13.41 11.25 20.38
C TYR A 211 -14.44 10.16 20.60
N ASP A 212 -15.34 9.94 19.64
CA ASP A 212 -16.14 8.72 19.61
C ASP A 212 -15.30 7.49 19.23
N ASP A 213 -15.89 6.30 19.36
CA ASP A 213 -15.19 5.04 19.12
C ASP A 213 -14.73 4.86 17.67
N ARG A 214 -15.46 5.42 16.70
CA ARG A 214 -15.10 5.39 15.29
C ARG A 214 -13.91 6.31 15.04
N ALA A 215 -13.95 7.52 15.57
CA ALA A 215 -12.88 8.50 15.50
C ALA A 215 -11.59 7.97 16.14
N LEU A 216 -11.66 7.29 17.28
CA LEU A 216 -10.50 6.65 17.91
C LEU A 216 -9.91 5.52 17.06
N LYS A 217 -10.75 4.63 16.52
CA LYS A 217 -10.30 3.55 15.62
C LYS A 217 -9.64 4.13 14.37
N ASN A 218 -10.21 5.19 13.80
CA ASN A 218 -9.65 5.89 12.65
C ASN A 218 -8.31 6.57 13.00
N ALA A 219 -8.23 7.25 14.15
CA ALA A 219 -6.99 7.87 14.63
C ALA A 219 -5.89 6.81 14.79
N TYR A 220 -6.23 5.64 15.33
CA TYR A 220 -5.29 4.53 15.46
C TYR A 220 -4.79 4.04 14.11
N SER A 221 -5.69 3.80 13.14
CA SER A 221 -5.32 3.35 11.80
C SER A 221 -4.40 4.35 11.09
N LEU A 222 -4.67 5.65 11.23
CA LEU A 222 -3.82 6.70 10.65
C LEU A 222 -2.44 6.72 11.31
N ALA A 223 -2.39 6.68 12.64
CA ALA A 223 -1.14 6.66 13.39
C ALA A 223 -0.31 5.40 13.09
N ALA A 224 -0.94 4.23 12.99
CA ALA A 224 -0.30 2.98 12.63
C ALA A 224 0.27 3.00 11.21
N ASN A 225 -0.47 3.55 10.24
CA ASN A 225 0.03 3.73 8.87
C ASN A 225 1.26 4.65 8.85
N TYR A 226 1.19 5.80 9.52
CA TYR A 226 2.32 6.73 9.61
C TYR A 226 3.54 6.08 10.26
N SER A 227 3.37 5.48 11.45
CA SER A 227 4.46 4.85 12.21
C SER A 227 5.08 3.65 11.49
N PHE A 228 4.34 2.97 10.60
CA PHE A 228 4.91 1.88 9.80
C PHE A 228 6.01 2.35 8.82
N TYR A 229 5.86 3.55 8.27
CA TYR A 229 6.83 4.18 7.36
C TYR A 229 7.83 5.06 8.10
N THR A 230 7.39 5.68 9.18
CA THR A 230 8.15 6.68 9.95
C THR A 230 7.95 6.41 11.45
N PRO A 231 8.62 5.38 12.02
CA PRO A 231 8.49 5.00 13.44
C PRO A 231 9.25 5.98 14.35
N GLU A 232 8.85 7.25 14.31
CA GLU A 232 9.40 8.29 15.18
C GLU A 232 8.81 8.19 16.59
N GLN A 233 9.54 8.69 17.58
CA GLN A 233 9.13 8.56 18.98
C GLN A 233 7.79 9.26 19.24
N ASP A 234 7.53 10.40 18.61
CA ASP A 234 6.29 11.16 18.81
C ASP A 234 5.08 10.49 18.15
N SER A 235 5.25 9.86 16.98
CA SER A 235 4.16 9.13 16.31
C SER A 235 3.79 7.86 17.06
N LEU A 236 4.78 7.15 17.59
CA LEU A 236 4.58 5.97 18.44
C LEU A 236 3.98 6.35 19.80
N ALA A 237 4.35 7.51 20.36
CA ALA A 237 3.72 8.03 21.57
C ALA A 237 2.23 8.32 21.32
N ALA A 238 1.88 9.04 20.25
CA ALA A 238 0.49 9.28 19.89
C ALA A 238 -0.29 7.98 19.66
N GLN A 239 0.28 7.00 18.95
CA GLN A 239 -0.33 5.70 18.75
C GLN A 239 -0.55 4.95 20.07
N SER A 240 0.38 5.07 21.04
CA SER A 240 0.25 4.52 22.38
C SER A 240 -0.88 5.17 23.18
N GLU A 241 -1.02 6.50 23.14
CA GLU A 241 -2.12 7.22 23.80
C GLU A 241 -3.49 6.81 23.23
N ILE A 242 -3.59 6.70 21.90
CA ILE A 242 -4.82 6.25 21.24
C ILE A 242 -5.15 4.80 21.64
N LEU A 243 -4.16 3.90 21.71
CA LEU A 243 -4.38 2.53 22.15
C LEU A 243 -4.81 2.45 23.61
N ALA A 244 -4.22 3.28 24.47
CA ALA A 244 -4.59 3.35 25.89
C ALA A 244 -6.05 3.76 26.04
N GLU A 245 -6.51 4.79 25.32
CA GLU A 245 -7.91 5.21 25.35
C GLU A 245 -8.85 4.14 24.76
N LEU A 246 -8.46 3.48 23.65
CA LEU A 246 -9.20 2.31 23.16
C LEU A 246 -9.27 1.21 24.24
N GLY A 247 -8.20 1.01 25.01
CA GLY A 247 -8.15 0.08 26.14
C GLY A 247 -9.12 0.44 27.25
N ASN A 248 -9.18 1.72 27.65
CA ASN A 248 -10.11 2.23 28.65
C ASN A 248 -11.58 1.97 28.27
N ARG A 249 -11.87 1.91 26.97
CA ARG A 249 -13.21 1.61 26.42
C ARG A 249 -13.47 0.14 26.12
N GLY A 250 -12.52 -0.75 26.40
CA GLY A 250 -12.64 -2.18 26.05
C GLY A 250 -12.58 -2.46 24.55
N LEU A 251 -12.02 -1.54 23.76
CA LEU A 251 -11.90 -1.61 22.29
C LEU A 251 -10.48 -1.91 21.79
N ALA A 252 -9.50 -2.01 22.71
CA ALA A 252 -8.18 -2.52 22.39
C ALA A 252 -8.28 -3.99 21.94
N ASN A 253 -7.47 -4.37 20.95
CA ASN A 253 -7.39 -5.74 20.48
C ASN A 253 -5.94 -6.12 20.16
N GLU A 254 -5.71 -7.43 20.00
CA GLU A 254 -4.39 -7.99 19.77
C GLU A 254 -3.71 -7.39 18.53
N ASN A 255 -4.40 -7.30 17.40
CA ASN A 255 -3.82 -6.77 16.16
C ASN A 255 -3.30 -5.33 16.33
N ARG A 256 -4.10 -4.46 16.96
CA ARG A 256 -3.66 -3.08 17.24
C ARG A 256 -2.42 -3.09 18.14
N ALA A 257 -2.48 -3.82 19.25
CA ALA A 257 -1.34 -3.91 20.16
C ALA A 257 -0.07 -4.46 19.47
N GLN A 258 -0.20 -5.44 18.57
CA GLN A 258 0.90 -5.98 17.76
C GLN A 258 1.52 -4.92 16.84
N TYR A 259 0.71 -4.10 16.16
CA TYR A 259 1.23 -3.01 15.31
C TYR A 259 2.04 -1.99 16.11
N LEU A 260 1.54 -1.56 17.28
CA LEU A 260 2.29 -0.65 18.15
C LEU A 260 3.56 -1.33 18.68
N HIS A 261 3.45 -2.57 19.17
CA HIS A 261 4.58 -3.34 19.68
C HIS A 261 5.70 -3.47 18.65
N LYS A 262 5.35 -3.79 17.39
CA LYS A 262 6.30 -3.86 16.27
C LYS A 262 6.97 -2.51 16.00
N GLY A 263 6.20 -1.42 16.00
CA GLY A 263 6.73 -0.06 15.85
C GLY A 263 7.72 0.32 16.96
N LEU A 264 7.39 -0.02 18.22
CA LEU A 264 8.28 0.20 19.37
C LEU A 264 9.59 -0.61 19.26
N LEU A 265 9.51 -1.87 18.83
CA LEU A 265 10.71 -2.68 18.56
C LEU A 265 11.55 -2.10 17.41
N ASP A 266 10.91 -1.71 16.30
CA ASP A 266 11.55 -1.08 15.15
C ASP A 266 12.30 0.21 15.54
N ALA A 267 11.71 1.00 16.45
CA ALA A 267 12.31 2.22 17.02
C ALA A 267 13.28 1.97 18.19
N ARG A 268 13.54 0.71 18.56
CA ARG A 268 14.40 0.31 19.71
C ARG A 268 13.92 0.84 21.07
N LEU A 269 12.62 1.10 21.20
CA LEU A 269 11.97 1.50 22.44
C LEU A 269 11.57 0.26 23.26
N PHE A 270 12.57 -0.55 23.62
CA PHE A 270 12.40 -1.87 24.25
C PHE A 270 11.61 -1.83 25.55
N GLU A 271 11.90 -0.87 26.43
CA GLU A 271 11.19 -0.71 27.70
C GLU A 271 9.69 -0.47 27.49
N LYS A 272 9.33 0.34 26.48
CA LYS A 272 7.93 0.60 26.14
C LYS A 272 7.25 -0.63 25.54
N ALA A 273 7.97 -1.40 24.72
CA ALA A 273 7.45 -2.65 24.16
C ALA A 273 7.17 -3.68 25.28
N SER A 274 8.08 -3.81 26.24
CA SER A 274 7.89 -4.66 27.43
C SER A 274 6.69 -4.21 28.25
N ALA A 275 6.58 -2.92 28.55
CA ALA A 275 5.45 -2.36 29.30
C ALA A 275 4.11 -2.60 28.59
N LEU A 276 4.07 -2.51 27.25
CA LEU A 276 2.86 -2.79 26.48
C LEU A 276 2.41 -4.25 26.60
N LYS A 277 3.37 -5.19 26.62
CA LYS A 277 3.10 -6.62 26.83
C LYS A 277 2.58 -6.90 28.25
N GLU A 278 3.12 -6.22 29.25
CA GLU A 278 2.65 -6.31 30.64
C GLU A 278 1.23 -5.74 30.81
N LEU A 279 0.91 -4.66 30.07
CA LEU A 279 -0.42 -4.05 30.08
C LEU A 279 -1.48 -4.95 29.43
N TYR A 280 -1.10 -5.73 28.42
CA TYR A 280 -2.01 -6.64 27.69
C TYR A 280 -1.51 -8.09 27.70
N PRO A 281 -1.50 -8.77 28.87
CA PRO A 281 -0.91 -10.11 29.01
C PRO A 281 -1.68 -11.20 28.23
N ALA A 282 -2.96 -10.97 27.92
CA ALA A 282 -3.78 -11.86 27.11
C ALA A 282 -3.45 -11.79 25.61
N PHE A 283 -2.81 -10.71 25.14
CA PHE A 283 -2.44 -10.56 23.74
C PHE A 283 -1.13 -11.27 23.45
N LYS A 284 -1.06 -11.97 22.31
CA LYS A 284 0.13 -12.67 21.83
C LYS A 284 1.15 -11.67 21.25
N LEU A 285 1.71 -10.85 22.13
CA LEU A 285 2.82 -9.95 21.80
C LEU A 285 4.15 -10.68 21.95
N GLN A 286 5.05 -10.45 21.01
CA GLN A 286 6.39 -11.01 21.01
C GLN A 286 7.14 -10.63 22.30
N GLN A 287 7.90 -11.55 22.89
CA GLN A 287 8.79 -11.23 24.01
C GLN A 287 9.86 -10.22 23.54
N VAL A 288 10.10 -9.18 24.33
CA VAL A 288 11.29 -8.34 24.16
C VAL A 288 12.50 -9.16 24.61
N PRO A 289 13.47 -9.45 23.73
CA PRO A 289 14.58 -10.30 24.08
C PRO A 289 15.54 -9.59 25.06
N PRO A 290 16.22 -10.32 25.96
CA PRO A 290 17.36 -9.78 26.68
C PRO A 290 18.43 -9.29 25.70
N ILE A 291 19.02 -8.14 26.02
CA ILE A 291 20.06 -7.49 25.21
C ILE A 291 21.36 -7.48 26.01
N THR A 292 22.42 -8.02 25.43
CA THR A 292 23.76 -8.05 26.04
C THR A 292 24.75 -7.20 25.26
N GLY A 293 25.80 -6.75 25.95
CA GLY A 293 26.83 -5.87 25.38
C GLY A 293 26.58 -4.38 25.62
N SER A 294 27.29 -3.52 24.90
CA SER A 294 27.24 -2.06 25.11
C SER A 294 27.03 -1.33 23.80
N LEU A 295 26.14 -0.34 23.77
CA LEU A 295 25.94 0.53 22.60
C LEU A 295 27.08 1.54 22.40
N LYS A 296 27.89 1.84 23.42
CA LYS A 296 29.02 2.78 23.31
C LYS A 296 30.02 2.32 22.24
N THR A 297 30.26 3.13 21.22
CA THR A 297 31.20 2.85 20.12
C THR A 297 32.43 3.75 20.20
N LYS A 298 33.56 3.29 19.67
CA LYS A 298 34.73 4.14 19.43
C LYS A 298 34.60 4.85 18.07
N PRO A 299 35.36 5.96 17.84
CA PRO A 299 35.48 6.52 16.50
C PRO A 299 35.88 5.45 15.48
N GLY A 300 35.14 5.37 14.38
CA GLY A 300 35.37 4.33 13.35
C GLY A 300 34.66 3.00 13.60
N GLU A 301 33.82 2.88 14.64
CA GLU A 301 32.99 1.70 14.89
C GLU A 301 31.49 2.01 14.73
N LEU A 302 30.73 0.97 14.41
CA LEU A 302 29.27 0.92 14.43
C LEU A 302 28.80 -0.19 15.36
N ALA A 303 27.61 -0.04 15.92
CA ALA A 303 26.94 -1.08 16.68
C ALA A 303 25.79 -1.67 15.85
N VAL A 304 25.64 -2.98 15.92
CA VAL A 304 24.49 -3.72 15.36
C VAL A 304 24.04 -4.75 16.38
N TYR A 305 22.77 -5.14 16.33
CA TYR A 305 22.27 -6.27 17.11
C TYR A 305 22.46 -7.55 16.28
N SER A 306 23.23 -8.49 16.82
CA SER A 306 23.25 -9.87 16.35
C SER A 306 22.10 -10.62 16.99
N VAL A 307 21.31 -11.32 16.18
CA VAL A 307 20.23 -12.17 16.66
C VAL A 307 20.80 -13.52 17.10
N LYS A 308 20.48 -13.95 18.32
CA LYS A 308 20.95 -15.20 18.94
C LYS A 308 19.77 -16.09 19.30
N ASP A 309 20.06 -17.37 19.54
CA ASP A 309 19.11 -18.35 20.09
C ASP A 309 17.77 -18.37 19.34
N GLY A 310 17.84 -18.35 18.00
CA GLY A 310 16.64 -18.36 17.14
C GLY A 310 15.73 -17.14 17.31
N GLY A 311 16.25 -15.99 17.75
CA GLY A 311 15.47 -14.77 17.97
C GLY A 311 15.21 -14.45 19.45
N ALA A 312 15.58 -15.36 20.36
CA ALA A 312 15.29 -15.20 21.79
C ALA A 312 16.24 -14.24 22.52
N ALA A 313 17.39 -13.90 21.94
CA ALA A 313 18.34 -12.96 22.55
C ALA A 313 18.99 -12.04 21.50
N LEU A 314 19.40 -10.84 21.93
CA LEU A 314 20.18 -9.91 21.11
C LEU A 314 21.55 -9.65 21.75
N GLU A 315 22.60 -9.72 20.95
CA GLU A 315 23.95 -9.34 21.35
C GLU A 315 24.38 -8.10 20.56
N ILE A 316 24.86 -7.06 21.24
CA ILE A 316 25.41 -5.88 20.58
C ILE A 316 26.83 -6.19 20.09
N VAL A 317 27.00 -6.22 18.77
CA VAL A 317 28.28 -6.48 18.10
C VAL A 317 28.83 -5.20 17.48
N LYS A 318 30.16 -5.02 17.58
CA LYS A 318 30.87 -3.87 17.00
C LYS A 318 31.39 -4.19 15.60
N ILE A 319 31.11 -3.29 14.66
CA ILE A 319 31.55 -3.37 13.28
C ILE A 319 32.52 -2.22 13.00
N LYS A 320 33.73 -2.55 12.53
CA LYS A 320 34.68 -1.53 12.04
C LYS A 320 34.17 -0.93 10.72
N LYS A 321 34.12 0.41 10.64
CA LYS A 321 33.77 1.20 9.44
C LYS A 321 34.85 1.14 8.36
N SER A 322 36.11 0.98 8.77
CA SER A 322 37.26 0.90 7.87
C SER A 322 37.32 -0.45 7.16
N GLY A 323 37.95 -0.46 5.98
CA GLY A 323 38.14 -1.64 5.15
C GLY A 323 36.97 -1.92 4.22
N ALA A 324 37.04 -3.08 3.57
CA ALA A 324 36.05 -3.52 2.60
C ALA A 324 34.86 -4.20 3.30
N ARG A 325 33.64 -3.79 2.93
CA ARG A 325 32.38 -4.37 3.41
C ARG A 325 31.37 -4.48 2.27
N ILE A 326 30.50 -5.48 2.35
CA ILE A 326 29.33 -5.60 1.48
C ILE A 326 28.10 -5.51 2.38
N VAL A 327 27.49 -4.34 2.48
CA VAL A 327 26.23 -4.20 3.23
C VAL A 327 25.10 -4.69 2.34
N VAL A 328 24.34 -5.67 2.82
CA VAL A 328 23.15 -6.18 2.11
C VAL A 328 21.93 -5.68 2.85
N ALA A 329 21.32 -4.59 2.37
CA ALA A 329 20.05 -4.11 2.88
C ALA A 329 18.96 -5.04 2.34
N ALA A 330 18.40 -5.85 3.23
CA ALA A 330 17.42 -6.87 2.87
C ALA A 330 16.45 -7.11 4.02
N ARG A 331 15.45 -7.96 3.82
CA ARG A 331 14.46 -8.34 4.84
C ARG A 331 14.18 -9.85 4.71
N PRO A 332 14.24 -10.64 5.79
CA PRO A 332 13.74 -12.01 5.80
C PRO A 332 12.30 -12.10 5.29
N GLY A 333 11.97 -13.18 4.59
CA GLY A 333 10.64 -13.40 4.00
C GLY A 333 10.39 -12.58 2.73
N CYS A 334 11.33 -11.73 2.33
CA CYS A 334 11.31 -11.11 1.01
C CYS A 334 11.86 -12.12 0.00
N HIS A 335 10.99 -12.68 -0.83
CA HIS A 335 11.32 -13.72 -1.82
C HIS A 335 12.62 -13.43 -2.61
N PHE A 336 12.79 -12.21 -3.11
CA PHE A 336 13.99 -11.83 -3.86
C PHE A 336 15.26 -11.78 -3.01
N ALA A 337 15.16 -11.38 -1.74
CA ALA A 337 16.31 -11.33 -0.84
C ALA A 337 16.75 -12.74 -0.43
N ASP A 338 15.77 -13.58 -0.09
CA ASP A 338 16.00 -14.95 0.33
C ASP A 338 16.61 -15.76 -0.83
N MET A 339 16.08 -15.61 -2.05
CA MET A 339 16.70 -16.17 -3.26
C MET A 339 18.12 -15.67 -3.49
N ALA A 340 18.37 -14.37 -3.32
CA ALA A 340 19.68 -13.80 -3.56
C ALA A 340 20.74 -14.35 -2.60
N LEU A 341 20.45 -14.34 -1.30
CA LEU A 341 21.38 -14.83 -0.28
C LEU A 341 21.60 -16.34 -0.43
N ALA A 342 20.55 -17.13 -0.66
CA ALA A 342 20.69 -18.57 -0.88
C ALA A 342 21.50 -18.90 -2.14
N ALA A 343 21.33 -18.13 -3.23
CA ALA A 343 22.12 -18.30 -4.45
C ALA A 343 23.60 -17.94 -4.25
N ILE A 344 23.89 -16.88 -3.48
CA ILE A 344 25.26 -16.48 -3.12
C ILE A 344 25.92 -17.54 -2.24
N GLU A 345 25.21 -18.10 -1.26
CA GLU A 345 25.73 -19.17 -0.40
C GLU A 345 26.06 -20.46 -1.16
N LYS A 346 25.29 -20.76 -2.22
CA LYS A 346 25.52 -21.94 -3.07
C LYS A 346 26.64 -21.73 -4.09
N ASP A 347 27.03 -20.48 -4.35
CA ASP A 347 28.08 -20.17 -5.34
C ASP A 347 29.49 -20.30 -4.71
N PRO A 348 30.35 -21.18 -5.24
CA PRO A 348 31.65 -21.47 -4.64
C PRO A 348 32.64 -20.29 -4.70
N GLU A 349 32.46 -19.34 -5.63
CA GLU A 349 33.30 -18.14 -5.68
C GLU A 349 32.78 -17.04 -4.76
N LEU A 350 31.45 -16.89 -4.67
CA LEU A 350 30.85 -15.80 -3.90
C LEU A 350 30.73 -16.12 -2.40
N ALA A 351 30.43 -17.37 -2.04
CA ALA A 351 30.18 -17.74 -0.65
C ALA A 351 31.34 -17.35 0.29
N PRO A 352 32.62 -17.68 0.02
CA PRO A 352 33.72 -17.32 0.93
C PRO A 352 33.93 -15.80 1.04
N VAL A 353 33.65 -15.06 -0.04
CA VAL A 353 33.78 -13.59 -0.05
C VAL A 353 32.66 -12.96 0.77
N PHE A 354 31.42 -13.42 0.60
CA PHE A 354 30.28 -12.90 1.35
C PHE A 354 30.34 -13.29 2.82
N GLU A 355 30.74 -14.51 3.18
CA GLU A 355 30.95 -14.92 4.58
C GLU A 355 31.95 -13.99 5.29
N LYS A 356 33.02 -13.58 4.60
CA LYS A 356 34.07 -12.73 5.19
C LYS A 356 33.72 -11.24 5.23
N TYR A 357 33.13 -10.71 4.17
CA TYR A 357 32.99 -9.26 3.98
C TYR A 357 31.56 -8.75 4.04
N SER A 358 30.56 -9.62 3.91
CA SER A 358 29.18 -9.18 3.90
C SER A 358 28.61 -8.93 5.29
N LEU A 359 27.62 -8.05 5.31
CA LEU A 359 26.83 -7.72 6.47
C LEU A 359 25.38 -7.58 6.01
N PRO A 360 24.61 -8.67 5.98
CA PRO A 360 23.18 -8.59 5.79
C PRO A 360 22.53 -7.83 6.94
N LEU A 361 21.88 -6.72 6.63
CA LEU A 361 21.31 -5.79 7.58
C LEU A 361 19.82 -5.58 7.32
N VAL A 362 19.07 -5.55 8.41
CA VAL A 362 17.67 -5.14 8.45
C VAL A 362 17.50 -3.92 9.35
N SER A 363 16.57 -3.03 9.00
CA SER A 363 16.14 -1.94 9.88
C SER A 363 14.98 -2.35 10.79
N LYS A 364 14.10 -3.23 10.31
CA LYS A 364 12.93 -3.73 11.06
C LYS A 364 13.27 -4.97 11.89
N MET A 365 12.64 -5.10 13.06
CA MET A 365 12.94 -6.11 14.07
C MET A 365 11.85 -7.19 14.10
N ASP A 366 11.88 -8.05 13.09
CA ASP A 366 11.08 -9.28 13.02
C ASP A 366 11.92 -10.46 13.53
N LEU A 367 12.02 -10.59 14.86
CA LEU A 367 12.95 -11.53 15.49
C LEU A 367 12.64 -13.00 15.19
N PRO A 368 11.38 -13.46 15.12
CA PRO A 368 11.07 -14.83 14.70
C PRO A 368 11.59 -15.13 13.30
N SER A 369 11.31 -14.28 12.31
CA SER A 369 11.78 -14.48 10.93
C SER A 369 13.30 -14.41 10.82
N LEU A 370 13.94 -13.47 11.52
CA LEU A 370 15.40 -13.34 11.57
C LEU A 370 16.05 -14.56 12.23
N GLY A 371 15.46 -15.06 13.31
CA GLY A 371 15.93 -16.23 14.04
C GLY A 371 15.88 -17.50 13.22
N SER A 372 14.74 -17.74 12.55
CA SER A 372 14.54 -18.85 11.62
C SER A 372 15.56 -18.83 10.48
N TRP A 373 15.75 -17.66 9.84
CA TRP A 373 16.75 -17.50 8.79
C TRP A 373 18.17 -17.77 9.30
N ASN A 374 18.58 -17.13 10.40
CA ASN A 374 19.95 -17.22 10.92
C ASN A 374 20.32 -18.62 11.41
N LYS A 375 19.34 -19.47 11.72
CA LYS A 375 19.53 -20.88 12.07
C LYS A 375 19.77 -21.74 10.83
N ALA A 376 19.15 -21.41 9.70
CA ALA A 376 19.22 -22.18 8.46
C ALA A 376 20.36 -21.75 7.51
N HIS A 377 20.84 -20.50 7.64
CA HIS A 377 21.77 -19.89 6.69
C HIS A 377 23.09 -19.42 7.33
N ARG A 378 24.16 -19.44 6.54
CA ARG A 378 25.51 -18.97 6.93
C ARG A 378 25.60 -17.44 6.90
N LEU A 379 24.92 -16.81 5.95
CA LEU A 379 24.79 -15.36 5.83
C LEU A 379 23.68 -14.88 6.75
N GLN A 380 24.06 -14.64 8.00
CA GLN A 380 23.14 -14.23 9.05
C GLN A 380 22.80 -12.74 8.95
N TYR A 381 21.51 -12.44 9.04
CA TYR A 381 21.01 -11.10 9.23
C TYR A 381 21.38 -10.55 10.61
N ARG A 382 21.70 -9.26 10.62
CA ARG A 382 21.83 -8.45 11.83
C ARG A 382 20.88 -7.26 11.74
N VAL A 383 20.48 -6.75 12.90
CA VAL A 383 19.56 -5.62 12.99
C VAL A 383 20.38 -4.36 13.25
N THR A 384 20.11 -3.28 12.51
CA THR A 384 20.80 -2.00 12.74
C THR A 384 20.36 -1.37 14.06
N VAL A 385 21.27 -0.64 14.72
CA VAL A 385 20.90 0.22 15.86
C VAL A 385 20.12 1.43 15.33
N SER A 386 20.65 2.08 14.30
CA SER A 386 19.97 3.14 13.55
C SER A 386 20.23 3.00 12.05
N ALA A 387 19.27 3.37 11.22
CA ALA A 387 19.50 3.51 9.77
C ALA A 387 20.48 4.65 9.46
N GLY A 388 20.49 5.72 10.27
CA GLY A 388 21.37 6.88 10.11
C GLY A 388 22.87 6.56 10.31
N ASP A 389 23.19 5.46 10.97
CA ASP A 389 24.57 4.97 11.12
C ASP A 389 25.19 4.50 9.79
N TRP A 390 24.37 4.31 8.76
CA TRP A 390 24.73 3.76 7.45
C TRP A 390 24.43 4.78 6.33
N PRO A 391 25.18 5.88 6.23
CA PRO A 391 24.90 6.94 5.27
C PRO A 391 24.94 6.42 3.82
N GLY A 392 23.90 6.73 3.05
CA GLY A 392 23.75 6.30 1.65
C GLY A 392 23.22 4.88 1.46
N VAL A 393 22.99 4.12 2.54
CA VAL A 393 22.29 2.83 2.51
C VAL A 393 20.79 3.08 2.64
N ASP A 394 20.03 2.58 1.68
CA ASP A 394 18.57 2.68 1.64
C ASP A 394 17.96 1.33 1.99
N PHE A 395 17.27 1.27 3.13
CA PHE A 395 16.62 0.06 3.64
C PHE A 395 15.19 -0.14 3.11
N SER A 396 14.68 0.77 2.27
CA SER A 396 13.33 0.67 1.71
C SER A 396 13.22 -0.37 0.59
N PHE A 397 14.34 -0.70 -0.08
CA PHE A 397 14.38 -1.62 -1.21
C PHE A 397 15.22 -2.87 -0.92
N SER A 398 14.61 -4.05 -1.08
CA SER A 398 15.19 -5.35 -0.70
C SER A 398 15.18 -6.34 -1.88
N PRO A 399 16.29 -7.05 -2.17
CA PRO A 399 17.63 -6.85 -1.64
C PRO A 399 18.36 -5.69 -2.35
N THR A 400 19.21 -4.96 -1.63
CA THR A 400 20.19 -4.04 -2.21
C THR A 400 21.57 -4.30 -1.64
N PHE A 401 22.56 -4.44 -2.52
CA PHE A 401 23.96 -4.70 -2.20
C PHE A 401 24.78 -3.42 -2.34
N TYR A 402 25.41 -3.00 -1.25
CA TYR A 402 26.28 -1.84 -1.20
C TYR A 402 27.73 -2.28 -0.96
N PHE A 403 28.59 -2.02 -1.94
CA PHE A 403 30.01 -2.34 -1.87
C PHE A 403 30.75 -1.14 -1.33
N ILE A 404 31.20 -1.22 -0.08
CA ILE A 404 31.69 -0.08 0.69
C ILE A 404 33.17 -0.29 1.04
N ARG A 405 33.96 0.78 0.89
CA ARG A 405 35.33 0.86 1.41
C ARG A 405 35.49 2.13 2.22
N ASP A 406 35.94 1.99 3.47
CA ASP A 406 36.23 3.12 4.36
C ASP A 406 35.06 4.12 4.45
N GLY A 407 33.84 3.59 4.58
CA GLY A 407 32.60 4.36 4.64
C GLY A 407 32.07 4.92 3.31
N ARG A 408 32.77 4.71 2.18
CA ARG A 408 32.34 5.18 0.85
C ARG A 408 31.74 4.06 0.02
N ILE A 409 30.54 4.28 -0.53
CA ILE A 409 29.87 3.36 -1.46
C ILE A 409 30.58 3.44 -2.82
N LEU A 410 31.18 2.35 -3.26
CA LEU A 410 31.86 2.22 -4.56
C LEU A 410 30.93 1.68 -5.65
N HIS A 411 29.92 0.90 -5.26
CA HIS A 411 28.94 0.30 -6.17
C HIS A 411 27.66 -0.07 -5.42
N THR A 412 26.55 -0.06 -6.15
CA THR A 412 25.24 -0.51 -5.69
C THR A 412 24.66 -1.45 -6.74
N ALA A 413 24.21 -2.64 -6.31
CA ALA A 413 23.40 -3.55 -7.10
C ALA A 413 22.04 -3.72 -6.42
N ARG A 414 20.94 -3.60 -7.18
CA ARG A 414 19.57 -3.60 -6.65
C ARG A 414 18.77 -4.74 -7.24
N GLY A 415 17.98 -5.39 -6.39
CA GLY A 415 17.04 -6.43 -6.77
C GLY A 415 17.72 -7.76 -7.05
N TRP A 416 16.90 -8.76 -7.35
CA TRP A 416 17.35 -10.07 -7.78
C TRP A 416 16.36 -10.60 -8.82
N SER A 417 16.83 -10.93 -10.02
CA SER A 417 15.98 -11.41 -11.12
C SER A 417 16.58 -12.56 -11.91
N ASP A 418 17.92 -12.66 -12.07
CA ASP A 418 18.62 -13.64 -12.92
C ASP A 418 20.14 -13.30 -13.07
N GLU A 419 20.74 -13.61 -14.23
CA GLU A 419 22.15 -13.36 -14.60
C GLU A 419 22.58 -11.89 -14.43
N ASP A 420 21.69 -10.92 -14.64
CA ASP A 420 22.06 -9.51 -14.48
C ASP A 420 22.31 -9.15 -13.00
N SER A 421 21.69 -9.90 -12.08
CA SER A 421 21.94 -9.76 -10.65
C SER A 421 23.36 -10.19 -10.30
N PHE A 422 23.78 -11.36 -10.80
CA PHE A 422 25.17 -11.83 -10.65
C PHE A 422 26.17 -10.85 -11.27
N ARG A 423 25.91 -10.32 -12.46
CA ARG A 423 26.76 -9.32 -13.11
C ARG A 423 26.97 -8.08 -12.24
N GLY A 424 25.90 -7.60 -11.60
CA GLY A 424 25.97 -6.51 -10.62
C GLY A 424 26.87 -6.83 -9.43
N ILE A 425 26.74 -8.04 -8.88
CA ILE A 425 27.59 -8.51 -7.77
C ILE A 425 29.06 -8.59 -8.18
N TYR A 426 29.39 -9.24 -9.29
CA TYR A 426 30.78 -9.35 -9.78
C TYR A 426 31.39 -7.98 -10.08
N LYS A 427 30.63 -7.03 -10.65
CA LYS A 427 31.07 -5.65 -10.87
C LYS A 427 31.37 -4.93 -9.55
N GLY A 428 30.52 -5.13 -8.55
CA GLY A 428 30.74 -4.64 -7.20
C GLY A 428 32.02 -5.20 -6.57
N LEU A 429 32.22 -6.51 -6.67
CA LEU A 429 33.42 -7.18 -6.17
C LEU A 429 34.69 -6.75 -6.90
N ALA A 430 34.65 -6.51 -8.21
CA ALA A 430 35.80 -6.00 -8.96
C ALA A 430 36.21 -4.59 -8.50
N ARG A 431 35.24 -3.74 -8.15
CA ARG A 431 35.51 -2.41 -7.57
C ARG A 431 36.03 -2.52 -6.13
N LEU A 432 35.45 -3.43 -5.36
CA LEU A 432 35.81 -3.63 -3.98
C LEU A 432 37.17 -4.33 -3.85
N PHE A 433 37.54 -5.24 -4.74
CA PHE A 433 38.79 -5.98 -4.71
C PHE A 433 39.45 -6.01 -6.10
N PRO A 434 40.11 -4.93 -6.54
CA PRO A 434 40.66 -4.82 -7.90
C PRO A 434 41.70 -5.89 -8.25
N LYS A 435 42.32 -6.52 -7.25
CA LYS A 435 43.33 -7.57 -7.41
C LYS A 435 42.76 -8.99 -7.31
N MET A 436 41.46 -9.15 -7.03
CA MET A 436 40.82 -10.46 -6.91
C MET A 436 40.48 -11.01 -8.29
N LYS A 437 41.02 -12.18 -8.64
CA LYS A 437 40.68 -12.89 -9.88
C LYS A 437 39.40 -13.70 -9.65
N LEU A 438 38.25 -13.12 -10.00
CA LEU A 438 36.98 -13.85 -10.07
C LEU A 438 36.87 -14.52 -11.44
N ARG A 439 36.54 -15.81 -11.51
CA ARG A 439 36.18 -16.44 -12.79
C ARG A 439 34.71 -16.13 -13.00
N GLY A 440 34.42 -14.89 -13.39
CA GLY A 440 33.04 -14.46 -13.65
C GLY A 440 32.30 -15.51 -14.50
N ARG A 441 31.03 -15.80 -14.16
CA ARG A 441 30.22 -16.77 -14.92
C ARG A 441 30.36 -16.50 -16.43
N PRO A 442 30.70 -17.50 -17.25
CA PRO A 442 30.89 -17.28 -18.69
C PRO A 442 29.56 -16.97 -19.36
N GLY A 443 29.28 -15.69 -19.58
CA GLY A 443 28.20 -15.25 -20.47
C GLY A 443 28.73 -15.08 -21.90
N LYS A 444 28.47 -16.05 -22.78
CA LYS A 444 28.48 -15.84 -24.24
C LYS A 444 27.40 -16.69 -24.92
N LYS A 445 26.20 -16.12 -25.03
CA LYS A 445 25.58 -15.94 -26.35
C LYS A 445 25.23 -14.46 -26.48
N GLU A 446 25.91 -13.81 -27.41
CA GLU A 446 25.65 -12.43 -27.80
C GLU A 446 24.18 -12.31 -28.23
N LEU A 447 23.32 -11.70 -27.41
CA LEU A 447 22.18 -11.00 -27.96
C LEU A 447 22.73 -9.78 -28.70
N LYS A 448 22.62 -9.83 -30.03
CA LYS A 448 22.95 -8.72 -30.93
C LYS A 448 22.32 -7.45 -30.39
N SER A 449 23.12 -6.39 -30.37
CA SER A 449 22.73 -5.03 -30.03
C SER A 449 21.52 -4.58 -30.85
N GLY A 450 20.32 -4.76 -30.30
CA GLY A 450 19.14 -4.01 -30.69
C GLY A 450 19.30 -2.56 -30.22
N LYS A 451 18.86 -1.62 -31.06
CA LYS A 451 18.87 -0.18 -30.77
C LYS A 451 18.26 0.13 -29.39
N PRO A 452 18.67 1.23 -28.73
CA PRO A 452 18.18 1.58 -27.41
C PRO A 452 16.70 1.93 -27.49
N GLU A 453 15.82 0.95 -27.28
CA GLU A 453 14.44 1.23 -26.92
C GLU A 453 14.46 1.93 -25.57
N THR A 454 14.03 3.18 -25.61
CA THR A 454 13.68 4.03 -24.48
C THR A 454 13.22 3.22 -23.28
N ARG A 455 13.94 3.36 -22.15
CA ARG A 455 13.54 2.87 -20.83
C ARG A 455 12.18 3.47 -20.43
N ARG A 456 11.08 2.90 -20.91
CA ARG A 456 9.79 2.98 -20.22
C ARG A 456 9.96 2.17 -18.94
N ARG A 457 9.69 2.78 -17.79
CA ARG A 457 9.46 2.05 -16.53
C ARG A 457 8.50 0.91 -16.85
N LEU A 458 8.96 -0.34 -16.72
CA LEU A 458 8.09 -1.50 -16.71
C LEU A 458 7.20 -1.36 -15.46
N GLN A 459 6.06 -0.68 -15.60
CA GLN A 459 4.94 -0.88 -14.69
C GLN A 459 4.56 -2.34 -14.82
N ARG A 460 4.87 -3.15 -13.80
CA ARG A 460 4.51 -4.56 -13.77
C ARG A 460 2.98 -4.64 -13.66
N PRO A 461 2.29 -5.22 -14.65
CA PRO A 461 0.84 -5.17 -14.68
C PRO A 461 0.24 -6.27 -13.78
N VAL A 462 -0.53 -5.86 -12.78
CA VAL A 462 -1.30 -6.73 -11.87
C VAL A 462 -2.54 -7.29 -12.57
N LEU A 463 -3.09 -8.42 -12.11
CA LEU A 463 -4.26 -9.08 -12.69
C LEU A 463 -5.46 -8.12 -12.82
N GLY A 464 -5.69 -7.31 -11.79
CA GLY A 464 -6.75 -6.30 -11.79
C GLY A 464 -6.63 -5.31 -12.93
N SER A 465 -5.43 -5.10 -13.48
CA SER A 465 -5.19 -4.20 -14.60
C SER A 465 -5.63 -4.77 -15.97
N TYR A 466 -5.65 -6.10 -16.09
CA TYR A 466 -5.99 -6.85 -17.31
C TYR A 466 -7.49 -7.11 -17.45
N LEU A 467 -8.17 -7.30 -16.33
CA LEU A 467 -9.59 -7.63 -16.27
C LEU A 467 -10.49 -6.39 -16.12
N ARG A 468 -9.94 -5.20 -16.35
CA ARG A 468 -10.71 -3.96 -16.26
C ARG A 468 -11.77 -3.93 -17.35
N GLY A 469 -13.03 -3.82 -16.92
CA GLY A 469 -14.23 -3.92 -17.78
C GLY A 469 -15.21 -4.99 -17.30
N LEU A 470 -14.77 -5.95 -16.47
CA LEU A 470 -15.67 -6.88 -15.79
C LEU A 470 -16.41 -6.20 -14.63
N THR A 471 -17.68 -6.55 -14.43
CA THR A 471 -18.43 -6.22 -13.20
C THR A 471 -17.84 -6.94 -11.99
N GLY A 472 -18.14 -6.47 -10.77
CA GLY A 472 -17.68 -7.13 -9.55
C GLY A 472 -18.08 -8.61 -9.44
N ALA A 473 -19.26 -8.98 -9.95
CA ALA A 473 -19.72 -10.37 -9.98
C ALA A 473 -18.98 -11.22 -11.02
N GLN A 474 -18.71 -10.67 -12.21
CA GLN A 474 -17.92 -11.34 -13.25
C GLN A 474 -16.46 -11.51 -12.82
N PHE A 475 -15.89 -10.48 -12.20
CA PHE A 475 -14.54 -10.51 -11.65
C PHE A 475 -14.42 -11.53 -10.52
N SER A 476 -15.38 -11.55 -9.59
CA SER A 476 -15.42 -12.52 -8.49
C SER A 476 -15.56 -13.94 -9.00
N ARG A 477 -16.37 -14.17 -10.03
CA ARG A 477 -16.53 -15.49 -10.67
C ARG A 477 -15.24 -15.94 -11.35
N PHE A 478 -14.59 -15.04 -12.09
CA PHE A 478 -13.27 -15.31 -12.66
C PHE A 478 -12.26 -15.67 -11.55
N CYS A 479 -12.12 -14.82 -10.53
CA CYS A 479 -11.18 -15.02 -9.43
C CYS A 479 -11.44 -16.31 -8.66
N SER A 480 -12.69 -16.59 -8.33
CA SER A 480 -13.10 -17.82 -7.63
C SER A 480 -12.80 -19.08 -8.45
N SER A 481 -12.77 -18.96 -9.78
CA SER A 481 -12.55 -20.07 -10.71
C SER A 481 -11.09 -20.32 -11.07
N LEU A 482 -10.18 -19.41 -10.68
CA LEU A 482 -8.76 -19.57 -10.93
C LEU A 482 -8.27 -20.86 -10.26
N ARG A 483 -7.68 -21.73 -11.06
CA ARG A 483 -7.12 -23.01 -10.63
C ARG A 483 -5.62 -22.95 -10.74
N PHE A 484 -4.96 -23.34 -9.66
CA PHE A 484 -3.52 -23.53 -9.65
C PHE A 484 -3.18 -24.97 -9.35
N LYS A 485 -2.11 -25.44 -9.96
CA LYS A 485 -1.45 -26.68 -9.58
C LYS A 485 0.02 -26.36 -9.47
N ARG A 486 0.57 -26.46 -8.25
CA ARG A 486 2.02 -26.31 -8.03
C ARG A 486 2.55 -24.93 -8.45
N GLY A 487 1.85 -23.85 -8.06
CA GLY A 487 2.22 -22.47 -8.43
C GLY A 487 1.98 -22.06 -9.88
N VAL A 488 1.50 -22.97 -10.74
CA VAL A 488 1.19 -22.69 -12.16
C VAL A 488 -0.32 -22.59 -12.35
N LEU A 489 -0.78 -21.57 -13.07
CA LEU A 489 -2.18 -21.41 -13.43
C LEU A 489 -2.58 -22.50 -14.43
N THR A 490 -3.56 -23.33 -14.09
CA THR A 490 -4.03 -24.45 -14.91
C THR A 490 -5.42 -24.26 -15.50
N GLY A 491 -6.16 -23.24 -15.05
CA GLY A 491 -7.46 -22.92 -15.63
C GLY A 491 -8.15 -21.74 -14.96
N ALA A 492 -9.12 -21.17 -15.67
CA ALA A 492 -10.02 -20.13 -15.19
C ALA A 492 -11.32 -20.18 -15.99
N TYR A 493 -12.42 -19.71 -15.43
CA TYR A 493 -13.68 -19.49 -16.14
C TYR A 493 -13.53 -18.28 -17.07
N MET A 494 -13.53 -18.53 -18.39
CA MET A 494 -13.33 -17.49 -19.40
C MET A 494 -14.63 -16.94 -20.01
N GLY A 495 -15.81 -17.41 -19.57
CA GLY A 495 -17.09 -17.04 -20.18
C GLY A 495 -17.33 -15.53 -20.20
N ASP A 496 -17.26 -14.90 -19.02
CA ASP A 496 -17.46 -13.45 -18.88
C ASP A 496 -16.34 -12.65 -19.59
N ILE A 497 -15.12 -13.18 -19.65
CA ILE A 497 -14.01 -12.54 -20.36
C ILE A 497 -14.24 -12.56 -21.87
N LYS A 498 -14.71 -13.68 -22.40
CA LYS A 498 -15.04 -13.81 -23.83
C LYS A 498 -16.21 -12.91 -24.21
N GLU A 499 -17.22 -12.81 -23.35
CA GLU A 499 -18.37 -11.93 -23.56
C GLU A 499 -17.96 -10.45 -23.58
N VAL A 500 -17.15 -10.02 -22.61
CA VAL A 500 -16.79 -8.60 -22.44
C VAL A 500 -15.68 -8.15 -23.39
N PHE A 501 -14.69 -9.00 -23.65
CA PHE A 501 -13.48 -8.63 -24.40
C PHE A 501 -13.37 -9.27 -25.80
N GLY A 502 -14.24 -10.24 -26.12
CA GLY A 502 -14.18 -11.02 -27.36
C GLY A 502 -13.18 -12.19 -27.28
N GLU A 503 -13.40 -13.22 -28.11
CA GLU A 503 -12.62 -14.47 -28.08
C GLU A 503 -11.12 -14.27 -28.23
N LYS A 504 -10.70 -13.51 -29.24
CA LYS A 504 -9.27 -13.29 -29.53
C LYS A 504 -8.52 -12.67 -28.34
N ARG A 505 -9.15 -11.68 -27.68
CA ARG A 505 -8.55 -11.00 -26.53
C ARG A 505 -8.57 -11.88 -25.28
N ALA A 506 -9.61 -12.70 -25.11
CA ALA A 506 -9.67 -13.69 -24.05
C ALA A 506 -8.55 -14.73 -24.17
N GLU A 507 -8.23 -15.18 -25.39
CA GLU A 507 -7.12 -16.11 -25.66
C GLU A 507 -5.76 -15.46 -25.39
N GLU A 508 -5.55 -14.22 -25.82
CA GLU A 508 -4.33 -13.45 -25.52
C GLU A 508 -4.12 -13.26 -24.01
N LEU A 509 -5.19 -12.92 -23.28
CA LEU A 509 -5.16 -12.79 -21.82
C LEU A 509 -4.85 -14.13 -21.14
N TYR A 510 -5.49 -15.20 -21.57
CA TYR A 510 -5.22 -16.54 -21.03
C TYR A 510 -3.79 -16.99 -21.28
N GLY A 511 -3.26 -16.78 -22.50
CA GLY A 511 -1.87 -17.09 -22.84
C GLY A 511 -0.85 -16.23 -22.07
N PHE A 512 -1.24 -15.02 -21.67
CA PHE A 512 -0.44 -14.19 -20.77
C PHE A 512 -0.44 -14.74 -19.34
N PHE A 513 -1.59 -15.19 -18.83
CA PHE A 513 -1.72 -15.73 -17.47
C PHE A 513 -1.13 -17.13 -17.30
N ALA A 514 -1.22 -18.00 -18.31
CA ALA A 514 -0.79 -19.40 -18.25
C ALA A 514 0.62 -19.64 -18.84
N GLY A 515 1.27 -18.62 -19.41
CA GLY A 515 2.50 -18.76 -20.18
C GLY A 515 2.25 -19.26 -21.62
N LYS A 516 3.28 -19.22 -22.49
CA LYS A 516 3.14 -19.55 -23.92
C LYS A 516 2.37 -20.88 -24.13
N PRO A 517 1.44 -20.93 -25.08
CA PRO A 517 0.52 -22.05 -25.22
C PRO A 517 1.26 -23.33 -25.57
N ALA A 518 1.16 -24.36 -24.72
CA ALA A 518 1.06 -25.70 -25.24
C ALA A 518 -0.25 -25.77 -26.03
N ALA A 519 -0.19 -26.17 -27.29
CA ALA A 519 -1.34 -26.23 -28.18
C ALA A 519 -2.51 -26.99 -27.53
N GLY A 520 -3.69 -26.36 -27.54
CA GLY A 520 -4.94 -26.91 -27.00
C GLY A 520 -5.24 -26.36 -25.59
N ALA A 521 -6.34 -25.62 -25.47
CA ALA A 521 -6.89 -25.29 -24.15
C ALA A 521 -7.18 -26.61 -23.40
N PRO A 522 -6.54 -26.88 -22.26
CA PRO A 522 -6.89 -28.07 -21.49
C PRO A 522 -8.27 -27.83 -20.88
N GLN A 523 -9.24 -28.68 -21.23
CA GLN A 523 -10.35 -28.95 -20.31
C GLN A 523 -9.74 -29.55 -19.05
N ALA A 524 -9.78 -28.81 -17.94
CA ALA A 524 -9.12 -29.19 -16.69
C ALA A 524 -9.81 -30.36 -15.99
N ALA A 525 -9.07 -31.43 -15.72
CA ALA A 525 -9.39 -32.43 -14.71
C ALA A 525 -8.42 -32.28 -13.52
N GLY A 526 -8.88 -31.61 -12.46
CA GLY A 526 -8.25 -31.57 -11.13
C GLY A 526 -7.47 -30.28 -10.75
N GLY A 527 -7.70 -29.79 -9.52
CA GLY A 527 -7.04 -28.65 -8.87
C GLY A 527 -7.99 -27.87 -7.93
N VAL A 528 -7.47 -27.37 -6.80
CA VAL A 528 -8.20 -26.51 -5.84
C VAL A 528 -8.33 -25.11 -6.44
N THR A 529 -9.51 -24.50 -6.34
CA THR A 529 -9.74 -23.14 -6.85
C THR A 529 -9.36 -22.08 -5.82
N LEU A 530 -9.09 -20.84 -6.27
CA LEU A 530 -8.90 -19.73 -5.33
C LEU A 530 -10.14 -19.48 -4.46
N GLY A 531 -11.35 -19.71 -4.99
CA GLY A 531 -12.58 -19.62 -4.20
C GLY A 531 -12.69 -20.69 -3.11
N GLU A 532 -12.10 -21.87 -3.33
CA GLU A 532 -12.00 -22.92 -2.31
C GLU A 532 -10.91 -22.60 -1.28
N LEU A 533 -9.76 -22.04 -1.71
CA LEU A 533 -8.65 -21.66 -0.84
C LEU A 533 -9.02 -20.50 0.10
N TRP A 534 -9.72 -19.49 -0.42
CA TRP A 534 -10.12 -18.30 0.34
C TRP A 534 -11.61 -18.32 0.68
N LYS A 535 -12.13 -19.52 0.96
CA LYS A 535 -13.52 -19.73 1.36
C LYS A 535 -13.78 -19.05 2.71
N GLY A 536 -14.44 -17.90 2.67
CA GLY A 536 -14.67 -17.03 3.83
C GLY A 536 -14.41 -15.55 3.56
N LEU A 537 -13.73 -15.21 2.46
CA LEU A 537 -13.72 -13.84 1.97
C LEU A 537 -15.07 -13.48 1.36
N GLU A 538 -15.55 -12.29 1.70
CA GLU A 538 -16.64 -11.67 0.96
C GLU A 538 -16.21 -11.41 -0.50
N PRO A 539 -17.13 -11.40 -1.48
CA PRO A 539 -16.81 -11.22 -2.89
C PRO A 539 -15.94 -9.98 -3.17
N GLU A 540 -16.12 -8.91 -2.41
CA GLU A 540 -15.29 -7.70 -2.52
C GLU A 540 -13.87 -7.88 -2.01
N GLN A 541 -13.67 -8.56 -0.88
CA GLN A 541 -12.34 -8.89 -0.35
C GLN A 541 -11.60 -9.82 -1.30
N LEU A 542 -12.30 -10.80 -1.87
CA LEU A 542 -11.78 -11.68 -2.91
C LEU A 542 -11.35 -10.88 -4.14
N ASN A 543 -12.18 -9.95 -4.61
CA ASN A 543 -11.88 -9.11 -5.76
C ASN A 543 -10.65 -8.22 -5.52
N ARG A 544 -10.56 -7.56 -4.37
CA ARG A 544 -9.43 -6.70 -4.01
C ARG A 544 -8.14 -7.50 -3.91
N THR A 545 -8.15 -8.62 -3.19
CA THR A 545 -6.99 -9.50 -3.05
C THR A 545 -6.54 -10.04 -4.40
N CYS A 546 -7.47 -10.62 -5.17
CA CYS A 546 -7.21 -11.18 -6.50
C CYS A 546 -6.69 -10.12 -7.48
N ALA A 547 -7.19 -8.88 -7.42
CA ALA A 547 -6.75 -7.80 -8.30
C ALA A 547 -5.26 -7.44 -8.14
N THR A 548 -4.67 -7.74 -6.98
CA THR A 548 -3.25 -7.48 -6.71
C THR A 548 -2.30 -8.59 -7.15
N ILE A 549 -2.82 -9.70 -7.69
CA ILE A 549 -1.97 -10.81 -8.14
C ILE A 549 -1.07 -10.33 -9.29
N GLU A 550 0.23 -10.41 -9.08
CA GLU A 550 1.25 -10.18 -10.09
C GLU A 550 1.54 -11.48 -10.82
N PHE A 551 1.68 -11.42 -12.15
CA PHE A 551 2.15 -12.55 -12.97
C PHE A 551 3.46 -12.19 -13.66
N ASN A 552 4.39 -13.15 -13.69
CA ASN A 552 5.66 -13.06 -14.39
C ASN A 552 5.78 -14.18 -15.42
N GLY A 553 5.40 -13.92 -16.68
CA GLY A 553 5.53 -14.90 -17.76
C GLY A 553 4.71 -16.19 -17.59
N GLY A 554 3.62 -16.14 -16.83
CA GLY A 554 2.77 -17.29 -16.47
C GLY A 554 2.99 -17.83 -15.05
N GLU A 555 3.98 -17.31 -14.33
CA GLU A 555 4.28 -17.67 -12.93
C GLU A 555 3.71 -16.63 -11.96
N PHE A 556 3.39 -17.04 -10.74
CA PHE A 556 2.97 -16.13 -9.68
C PHE A 556 4.12 -15.21 -9.24
N GLY A 557 3.92 -13.90 -9.31
CA GLY A 557 4.91 -12.87 -8.98
C GLY A 557 4.71 -12.22 -7.61
N GLY A 558 3.53 -12.37 -7.00
CA GLY A 558 3.18 -11.78 -5.70
C GLY A 558 1.70 -11.41 -5.59
N LEU A 559 1.25 -11.11 -4.37
CA LEU A 559 -0.07 -10.55 -4.09
C LEU A 559 -0.01 -9.68 -2.83
N ASN A 560 -0.97 -8.77 -2.64
CA ASN A 560 -1.13 -8.01 -1.40
C ASN A 560 -1.96 -8.84 -0.40
N PHE A 561 -1.37 -9.15 0.75
CA PHE A 561 -1.97 -10.02 1.77
C PHE A 561 -2.87 -9.30 2.77
N GLY A 562 -3.13 -7.99 2.63
CA GLY A 562 -3.89 -7.21 3.61
C GLY A 562 -5.21 -7.86 4.04
N ASP A 563 -6.13 -8.06 3.10
CA ASP A 563 -7.45 -8.67 3.37
C ASP A 563 -7.32 -10.14 3.84
N LEU A 564 -6.33 -10.90 3.38
CA LEU A 564 -6.10 -12.28 3.82
C LEU A 564 -5.61 -12.36 5.26
N THR A 565 -4.73 -11.43 5.65
CA THR A 565 -4.20 -11.33 7.01
C THR A 565 -5.32 -10.92 7.97
N ASP A 566 -6.19 -10.02 7.54
CA ASP A 566 -7.33 -9.52 8.33
C ASP A 566 -8.40 -10.59 8.59
N VAL A 567 -8.67 -11.47 7.61
CA VAL A 567 -9.75 -12.48 7.71
C VAL A 567 -9.26 -13.82 8.25
N PHE A 568 -8.07 -14.27 7.87
CA PHE A 568 -7.61 -15.63 8.14
C PHE A 568 -6.34 -15.72 9.01
N GLY A 569 -5.70 -14.60 9.33
CA GLY A 569 -4.45 -14.55 10.12
C GLY A 569 -3.22 -15.08 9.38
N GLU A 570 -2.05 -15.06 10.06
CA GLU A 570 -0.74 -15.36 9.44
C GLU A 570 -0.61 -16.81 8.92
N LYS A 571 -1.27 -17.79 9.55
CA LYS A 571 -1.20 -19.20 9.14
C LYS A 571 -1.83 -19.44 7.75
N ALA A 572 -2.92 -18.74 7.44
CA ALA A 572 -3.56 -18.86 6.13
C ALA A 572 -2.82 -18.09 5.03
N VAL A 573 -2.05 -17.05 5.41
CA VAL A 573 -1.09 -16.41 4.52
C VAL A 573 0.01 -17.39 4.11
N GLU A 574 0.56 -18.17 5.06
CA GLU A 574 1.52 -19.26 4.77
C GLU A 574 0.92 -20.36 3.87
N GLU A 575 -0.31 -20.80 4.13
CA GLU A 575 -1.01 -21.78 3.29
C GLU A 575 -1.27 -21.22 1.87
N THR A 576 -1.60 -19.94 1.75
CA THR A 576 -1.72 -19.22 0.47
C THR A 576 -0.37 -19.13 -0.25
N PHE A 577 0.73 -18.85 0.46
CA PHE A 577 2.08 -18.86 -0.11
C PHE A 577 2.48 -20.25 -0.62
N SER A 578 2.17 -21.31 0.14
CA SER A 578 2.41 -22.70 -0.24
C SER A 578 1.61 -23.10 -1.50
N PHE A 579 0.38 -22.61 -1.61
CA PHE A 579 -0.48 -22.81 -2.79
C PHE A 579 0.12 -22.25 -4.10
N PHE A 580 0.80 -21.10 -4.02
CA PHE A 580 1.45 -20.45 -5.17
C PHE A 580 2.90 -20.89 -5.41
N SER A 581 3.45 -21.81 -4.60
CA SER A 581 4.85 -22.26 -4.71
C SER A 581 4.98 -23.54 -5.56
N PRO A 582 5.99 -23.65 -6.46
CA PRO A 582 6.29 -24.90 -7.16
C PRO A 582 6.93 -25.93 -6.20
N PRO A 583 6.67 -27.25 -6.35
CA PRO A 583 7.24 -28.26 -5.47
C PRO A 583 8.71 -28.45 -5.81
N GLY A 584 9.56 -28.14 -4.83
CA GLY A 584 10.98 -28.47 -4.86
C GLY A 584 11.90 -27.42 -4.27
N THR A 585 11.72 -27.07 -2.98
CA THR A 585 12.89 -26.88 -2.10
C THR A 585 12.78 -27.58 -0.75
N ASP A 586 11.60 -28.04 -0.32
CA ASP A 586 11.50 -28.93 0.84
C ASP A 586 10.72 -30.20 0.53
N GLY A 587 11.40 -31.34 0.75
CA GLY A 587 10.85 -32.69 0.64
C GLY A 587 10.01 -33.07 1.85
N ALA A 588 8.91 -32.36 2.09
CA ALA A 588 7.86 -32.82 2.99
C ALA A 588 6.55 -32.97 2.20
N LYS A 589 6.07 -34.21 2.10
CA LYS A 589 4.75 -34.62 1.58
C LYS A 589 3.87 -35.01 2.76
N PRO A 590 2.55 -35.12 2.51
CA PRO A 590 1.56 -34.06 2.35
C PRO A 590 1.05 -33.54 3.70
#